data_AF-A0A8X6SSK2-F1
#
_entry.id   AF-A0A8X6SSK2-F1
#
_cell.length_a   1.000
_cell.length_b   1.000
_cell.length_c   1.000
_cell.angle_alpha   90.00
_cell.angle_beta   90.00
_cell.angle_gamma   90.00
#
_symmetry.space_group_name_H-M   'P 1'
#
loop_
_entity.id
_entity.type
_entity.pdbx_description
1 polymer ?
#
loop_
_entity_poly.entity_id
_entity_poly.type
_entity_poly.pdbx_seq_one_letter_code
_entity_poly.pdbx_strand_id
1 'polypeptide(L)'
;MITELFNEWLVSLNSDMKREKRHILLFLDNCTVHNNAPPLSNVKLQFFPPNSTSKLQPLDQGIIHNFKTFYRREVVKSVLDNLENQQNVTTISILTALIMIDKALRAVTLLTIHSCFKKSGLPSRNLVDVDYTLTEFNAEPSLWEALPEQDLTFDD
;
A
#
# COMPACT_ATOMS: atom_id res chain seq x y z
N MET A 1 4.37 -12.34 -6.96
CA MET A 1 3.19 -12.98 -6.36
C MET A 1 2.83 -14.18 -7.22
N ILE A 2 2.47 -15.31 -6.64
CA ILE A 2 1.98 -16.47 -7.41
C ILE A 2 0.46 -16.38 -7.55
N THR A 3 -0.10 -17.00 -8.59
CA THR A 3 -1.55 -16.95 -8.89
C THR A 3 -2.42 -17.37 -7.71
N GLU A 4 -2.01 -18.41 -6.97
CA GLU A 4 -2.73 -18.92 -5.80
C GLU A 4 -2.88 -17.84 -4.72
N LEU A 5 -1.77 -17.22 -4.31
CA LEU A 5 -1.77 -16.16 -3.30
C LEU A 5 -2.57 -14.92 -3.75
N PHE A 6 -2.52 -14.58 -5.04
CA PHE A 6 -3.33 -13.50 -5.60
C PHE A 6 -4.84 -13.80 -5.49
N ASN A 7 -5.23 -15.04 -5.79
CA ASN A 7 -6.61 -15.48 -5.75
C ASN A 7 -7.14 -15.55 -4.30
N GLU A 8 -6.34 -16.04 -3.35
CA GLU A 8 -6.66 -16.02 -1.93
C GLU A 8 -6.92 -14.59 -1.44
N TRP A 9 -6.01 -13.66 -1.81
CA TRP A 9 -6.18 -12.25 -1.50
C TRP A 9 -7.45 -11.66 -2.13
N LEU A 10 -7.77 -11.98 -3.40
CA LEU A 10 -8.99 -11.52 -4.07
C LEU A 10 -10.26 -12.02 -3.37
N VAL A 11 -10.27 -13.28 -2.91
CA VAL A 11 -11.41 -13.86 -2.18
C VAL A 11 -11.59 -13.15 -0.82
N SER A 12 -10.49 -12.87 -0.13
CA SER A 12 -10.51 -12.10 1.12
C SER A 12 -11.07 -10.70 0.89
N LEU A 13 -10.52 -9.97 -0.09
CA LEU A 13 -10.99 -8.63 -0.48
C LEU A 13 -12.48 -8.63 -0.82
N ASN A 14 -12.95 -9.60 -1.60
CA ASN A 14 -14.36 -9.70 -1.96
C ASN A 14 -15.26 -9.96 -0.74
N SER A 15 -14.79 -10.76 0.21
CA SER A 15 -15.50 -11.02 1.47
C SER A 15 -15.61 -9.77 2.33
N ASP A 16 -14.56 -8.96 2.39
CA ASP A 16 -14.55 -7.66 3.06
C ASP A 16 -15.53 -6.69 2.41
N MET A 17 -15.49 -6.58 1.08
CA MET A 17 -16.42 -5.71 0.34
C MET A 17 -17.87 -6.16 0.50
N LYS A 18 -18.13 -7.46 0.58
CA LYS A 18 -19.46 -8.01 0.87
C LYS A 18 -19.93 -7.64 2.28
N ARG A 19 -19.06 -7.76 3.29
CA ARG A 19 -19.34 -7.37 4.68
C ARG A 19 -19.67 -5.88 4.79
N GLU A 20 -18.93 -5.05 4.06
CA GLU A 20 -19.17 -3.61 3.97
C GLU A 20 -20.35 -3.21 3.06
N LYS A 21 -21.02 -4.18 2.41
CA LYS A 21 -22.08 -3.95 1.42
C LYS A 21 -21.66 -3.01 0.28
N ARG A 22 -20.40 -3.12 -0.14
CA ARG A 22 -19.80 -2.28 -1.18
C ARG A 22 -19.54 -3.08 -2.45
N HIS A 23 -19.66 -2.40 -3.58
CA HIS A 23 -19.20 -2.89 -4.88
C HIS A 23 -18.05 -2.02 -5.36
N ILE A 24 -16.95 -2.63 -5.76
CA ILE A 24 -15.77 -1.92 -6.24
C ILE A 24 -15.33 -2.41 -7.62
N LEU A 25 -14.62 -1.54 -8.33
CA LEU A 25 -13.90 -1.84 -9.55
C LEU A 25 -12.40 -1.83 -9.26
N LEU A 26 -11.73 -2.96 -9.45
CA LEU A 26 -10.28 -3.12 -9.26
C LEU A 26 -9.59 -3.12 -10.62
N PHE A 27 -8.74 -2.12 -10.84
CA PHE A 27 -7.92 -2.04 -12.05
C PHE A 27 -6.61 -2.82 -11.90
N LEU A 28 -6.27 -3.64 -12.90
CA LEU A 28 -5.08 -4.50 -12.91
C LEU A 28 -4.28 -4.33 -14.21
N ASP A 29 -2.98 -4.55 -14.14
CA ASP A 29 -2.13 -4.71 -15.31
C ASP A 29 -2.31 -6.10 -15.94
N ASN A 30 -1.81 -6.31 -17.15
CA ASN A 30 -1.92 -7.59 -17.86
C ASN A 30 -0.84 -8.59 -17.43
N CYS A 31 -0.66 -8.79 -16.12
CA CYS A 31 0.27 -9.77 -15.59
C CYS A 31 -0.34 -11.19 -15.62
N THR A 32 0.44 -12.20 -15.99
CA THR A 32 -0.01 -13.59 -16.15
C THR A 32 -0.60 -14.19 -14.88
N VAL A 33 -0.19 -13.68 -13.72
CA VAL A 33 -0.70 -14.11 -12.41
C VAL A 33 -2.18 -13.78 -12.20
N HIS A 34 -2.74 -12.87 -13.00
CA HIS A 34 -4.14 -12.43 -12.91
C HIS A 34 -5.10 -13.19 -13.83
N ASN A 35 -4.60 -14.10 -14.68
CA ASN A 35 -5.38 -14.74 -15.74
C ASN A 35 -6.51 -15.67 -15.22
N ASN A 36 -6.38 -16.19 -14.00
CA ASN A 36 -7.27 -17.21 -13.43
C ASN A 36 -7.98 -16.72 -12.17
N ALA A 37 -8.54 -15.49 -12.21
CA ALA A 37 -9.27 -14.95 -11.08
C ALA A 37 -10.55 -15.77 -10.77
N PRO A 38 -10.86 -16.05 -9.49
CA PRO A 38 -12.09 -16.72 -9.11
C PRO A 38 -13.33 -15.84 -9.37
N PRO A 39 -14.55 -16.40 -9.38
CA PRO A 39 -15.76 -15.62 -9.47
C PRO A 39 -15.94 -14.73 -8.21
N LEU A 40 -16.16 -13.43 -8.42
CA LEU A 40 -16.29 -12.43 -7.35
C LEU A 40 -17.68 -11.75 -7.45
N SER A 41 -18.33 -11.53 -6.30
CA SER A 41 -19.68 -10.93 -6.22
C SER A 41 -19.68 -9.40 -6.07
N ASN A 42 -18.66 -8.87 -5.39
CA ASN A 42 -18.57 -7.48 -4.94
C ASN A 42 -17.35 -6.75 -5.53
N VAL A 43 -16.41 -7.48 -6.13
CA VAL A 43 -15.24 -6.93 -6.79
C VAL A 43 -15.32 -7.24 -8.28
N LYS A 44 -15.37 -6.20 -9.11
CA LYS A 44 -15.23 -6.33 -10.56
C LYS A 44 -13.78 -6.06 -10.96
N LEU A 45 -13.17 -6.96 -11.73
CA LEU A 45 -11.82 -6.75 -12.25
C LEU A 45 -11.89 -6.04 -13.61
N GLN A 46 -11.01 -5.06 -13.83
CA GLN A 46 -10.82 -4.39 -15.10
C GLN A 46 -9.34 -4.34 -15.44
N PHE A 47 -8.97 -4.98 -16.55
CA PHE A 47 -7.59 -4.94 -17.03
C PHE A 47 -7.35 -3.67 -17.85
N PHE A 48 -6.17 -3.09 -17.67
CA PHE A 48 -5.68 -2.05 -18.57
C PHE A 48 -5.39 -2.65 -19.95
N PRO A 49 -5.39 -1.84 -21.04
CA PRO A 49 -4.95 -2.31 -22.35
C PRO A 49 -3.54 -2.93 -22.33
N PRO A 50 -3.23 -3.90 -23.21
CA PRO A 50 -1.86 -4.41 -23.38
C PRO A 50 -0.88 -3.27 -23.68
N ASN A 51 0.33 -3.34 -23.12
CA ASN A 51 1.35 -2.29 -23.25
C ASN A 51 0.87 -0.90 -22.82
N SER A 52 -0.08 -0.83 -21.88
CA SER A 52 -0.52 0.44 -21.31
C SER A 52 0.69 1.18 -20.75
N THR A 53 1.01 2.31 -21.38
CA THR A 53 2.03 3.22 -20.86
C THR A 53 1.67 3.61 -19.43
N SER A 54 2.67 3.86 -18.59
CA SER A 54 2.55 4.41 -17.23
C SER A 54 1.55 5.57 -17.08
N LYS A 55 1.20 6.23 -18.18
CA LYS A 55 0.14 7.24 -18.29
C LYS A 55 -1.21 6.80 -17.69
N LEU A 56 -1.65 5.57 -17.93
CA LEU A 56 -2.98 5.11 -17.52
C LEU A 56 -3.03 4.55 -16.10
N GLN A 57 -1.88 4.26 -15.49
CA GLN A 57 -1.82 3.59 -14.19
C GLN A 57 -1.58 4.63 -13.08
N PRO A 58 -2.52 4.82 -12.13
CA PRO A 58 -2.37 5.84 -11.08
C PRO A 58 -1.14 5.62 -10.20
N LEU A 59 -0.78 4.35 -9.95
CA LEU A 59 0.39 4.03 -9.16
C LEU A 59 1.68 4.56 -9.81
N ASP A 60 1.76 4.51 -11.13
CA ASP A 60 2.88 5.03 -11.92
C ASP A 60 2.81 6.56 -12.17
N GLN A 61 1.67 7.21 -11.90
CA GLN A 61 1.50 8.66 -12.03
C GLN A 61 2.10 9.49 -10.88
N GLY A 62 2.80 8.84 -9.95
CA GLY A 62 3.55 9.52 -8.91
C GLY A 62 3.43 8.89 -7.53
N ILE A 63 2.47 7.99 -7.30
CA ILE A 63 2.29 7.32 -5.99
C ILE A 63 3.52 6.49 -5.65
N ILE A 64 3.96 5.60 -6.56
CA ILE A 64 5.17 4.77 -6.35
C ILE A 64 6.41 5.64 -6.16
N HIS A 65 6.54 6.72 -6.95
CA HIS A 65 7.67 7.63 -6.83
C HIS A 65 7.73 8.33 -5.46
N ASN A 66 6.58 8.84 -4.98
CA ASN A 66 6.48 9.48 -3.67
C ASN A 66 6.77 8.47 -2.55
N PHE A 67 6.15 7.29 -2.60
CA PHE A 67 6.41 6.21 -1.65
C PHE A 67 7.89 5.86 -1.57
N LYS A 68 8.57 5.62 -2.71
CA LYS A 68 10.01 5.31 -2.75
C LYS A 68 10.86 6.44 -2.16
N THR A 69 10.47 7.69 -2.40
CA THR A 69 11.16 8.86 -1.85
C THR A 69 11.04 8.92 -0.34
N PHE A 70 9.83 8.73 0.20
CA PHE A 70 9.60 8.71 1.64
C PHE A 70 10.26 7.51 2.32
N TYR A 71 10.19 6.33 1.72
CA TYR A 71 10.89 5.16 2.24
C TYR A 71 12.40 5.39 2.33
N ARG A 72 13.02 5.91 1.26
CA ARG A 72 14.46 6.27 1.26
C ARG A 72 14.79 7.31 2.32
N ARG A 73 13.91 8.29 2.55
CA ARG A 73 14.10 9.27 3.63
C ARG A 73 14.17 8.58 4.99
N GLU A 74 13.29 7.62 5.28
CA GLU A 74 13.32 6.88 6.54
C GLU A 74 14.57 5.99 6.67
N VAL A 75 15.03 5.38 5.57
CA VAL A 75 16.31 4.66 5.53
C VAL A 75 17.47 5.59 5.88
N VAL A 76 17.56 6.76 5.24
CA VAL A 76 18.64 7.73 5.50
C VAL A 76 18.62 8.22 6.94
N LYS A 77 17.44 8.52 7.50
CA LYS A 77 17.30 8.89 8.91
C LYS A 77 17.85 7.81 9.83
N SER A 78 17.45 6.56 9.62
CA SER A 78 17.95 5.44 10.45
C SER A 78 19.46 5.29 10.37
N VAL A 79 20.07 5.49 9.20
CA VAL A 79 21.53 5.46 9.05
C VAL A 79 22.19 6.61 9.82
N LEU A 80 21.63 7.82 9.73
CA LEU A 80 22.13 8.98 10.47
C LEU A 80 22.04 8.77 11.99
N ASP A 81 20.89 8.30 12.47
CA ASP A 81 20.67 8.00 13.90
C ASP A 81 21.69 6.97 14.42
N ASN A 82 22.01 5.94 13.62
CA ASN A 82 23.02 4.95 14.00
C ASN A 82 24.43 5.54 14.05
N LEU A 83 24.78 6.40 13.09
CA LEU A 83 26.07 7.09 13.07
C LEU A 83 26.25 8.03 14.28
N GLU A 84 25.20 8.77 14.65
CA GLU A 84 25.21 9.64 15.84
C GLU A 84 25.40 8.84 17.13
N ASN A 85 24.82 7.64 17.21
CA ASN A 85 24.96 6.72 18.33
C ASN A 85 26.24 5.86 18.28
N GLN A 86 27.17 6.14 17.37
CA GLN A 86 28.42 5.37 17.16
C GLN A 86 28.18 3.87 16.87
N GLN A 87 27.01 3.53 16.34
CA GLN A 87 26.67 2.19 15.89
C GLN A 87 27.01 2.07 14.41
N ASN A 88 27.97 1.21 14.07
CA ASN A 88 28.33 0.92 12.68
C ASN A 88 27.36 -0.07 11.99
N VAL A 89 26.14 -0.20 12.51
CA VAL A 89 25.15 -1.16 12.05
C VAL A 89 24.23 -0.46 11.04
N THR A 90 24.31 -0.85 9.77
CA THR A 90 23.41 -0.37 8.70
C THR A 90 22.37 -1.41 8.29
N THR A 91 22.26 -2.51 9.04
CA THR A 91 21.33 -3.59 8.74
C THR A 91 19.92 -3.18 9.10
N ILE A 92 19.03 -3.19 8.11
CA ILE A 92 17.60 -2.95 8.32
C ILE A 92 16.95 -4.31 8.52
N SER A 93 16.43 -4.55 9.73
CA SER A 93 15.64 -5.75 10.01
C SER A 93 14.31 -5.73 9.23
N ILE A 94 13.66 -6.88 9.08
CA ILE A 94 12.33 -6.96 8.45
C ILE A 94 11.32 -6.09 9.21
N LEU A 95 11.34 -6.11 10.54
CA LEU A 95 10.48 -5.28 11.38
C LEU A 95 10.71 -3.78 11.10
N THR A 96 11.98 -3.36 11.08
CA THR A 96 12.35 -1.98 10.77
C THR A 96 11.88 -1.60 9.36
N ALA A 97 12.03 -2.49 8.37
CA ALA A 97 11.58 -2.25 7.01
C ALA A 97 10.04 -2.08 6.95
N LEU A 98 9.27 -2.89 7.68
CA LEU A 98 7.81 -2.78 7.76
C LEU A 98 7.38 -1.45 8.38
N ILE A 99 8.05 -1.00 9.45
CA ILE A 99 7.80 0.31 10.07
C ILE A 99 8.11 1.45 9.08
N MET A 100 9.22 1.35 8.34
CA MET A 100 9.57 2.34 7.31
C MET A 100 8.55 2.35 6.16
N ILE A 101 8.00 1.20 5.77
CA ILE A 101 6.95 1.09 4.75
C ILE A 101 5.66 1.77 5.24
N ASP A 102 5.22 1.51 6.47
CA ASP A 102 4.04 2.17 7.05
C ASP A 102 4.21 3.70 7.08
N LYS A 103 5.34 4.18 7.62
CA LYS A 103 5.67 5.62 7.62
C LYS A 103 5.68 6.22 6.21
N ALA A 104 6.25 5.52 5.24
CA ALA A 104 6.32 5.98 3.86
C ALA A 104 4.96 6.02 3.18
N LEU A 105 4.10 5.03 3.43
CA LEU A 105 2.72 5.00 2.92
C LEU A 105 1.88 6.14 3.50
N ARG A 106 1.94 6.36 4.82
CA ARG A 106 1.22 7.46 5.49
C ARG A 106 1.68 8.84 5.02
N ALA A 107 2.94 8.98 4.62
CA ALA A 107 3.48 10.22 4.08
C ALA A 107 2.96 10.55 2.66
N VAL A 108 2.42 9.57 1.91
CA VAL A 108 1.80 9.84 0.61
C VAL A 108 0.43 10.48 0.83
N THR A 109 0.34 11.78 0.54
CA THR A 109 -0.89 12.54 0.81
C THR A 109 -2.06 12.13 -0.09
N LEU A 110 -3.29 12.29 0.43
CA LEU A 110 -4.52 12.12 -0.35
C LEU A 110 -4.56 13.02 -1.59
N LEU A 111 -3.99 14.24 -1.50
CA LEU A 111 -3.87 15.16 -2.64
C LEU A 111 -3.00 14.56 -3.75
N THR A 112 -1.89 13.93 -3.39
CA THR A 112 -1.01 13.23 -4.34
C THR A 112 -1.77 12.08 -5.00
N ILE A 113 -2.44 11.24 -4.21
CA ILE A 113 -3.22 10.10 -4.73
C ILE A 113 -4.30 10.60 -5.70
N HIS A 114 -5.13 11.55 -5.28
CA HIS A 114 -6.19 12.13 -6.11
C HIS A 114 -5.64 12.71 -7.42
N SER A 115 -4.54 13.46 -7.35
CA SER A 115 -3.89 14.03 -8.53
C SER A 115 -3.38 12.95 -9.49
N CYS A 116 -2.87 11.84 -8.97
CA CYS A 116 -2.42 10.70 -9.79
C CYS A 116 -3.59 10.02 -10.49
N PHE A 117 -4.69 9.75 -9.79
CA PHE A 117 -5.91 9.19 -10.39
C PHE A 117 -6.48 10.11 -11.48
N LYS A 118 -6.55 11.42 -11.22
CA LYS A 118 -6.98 12.42 -12.20
C LYS A 118 -6.08 12.43 -13.43
N LYS A 119 -4.75 12.38 -13.26
CA LYS A 119 -3.79 12.31 -14.37
C LYS A 119 -3.92 11.04 -15.21
N SER A 120 -4.29 9.92 -14.58
CA SER A 120 -4.58 8.67 -15.27
C SER A 120 -5.91 8.65 -16.03
N GLY A 121 -6.69 9.74 -15.98
CA GLY A 121 -8.00 9.82 -16.62
C GLY A 121 -9.09 9.02 -15.90
N LEU A 122 -8.82 8.54 -14.69
CA LEU A 122 -9.83 7.88 -13.86
C LEU A 122 -10.66 8.93 -13.13
N PRO A 123 -11.99 8.72 -13.02
CA PRO A 123 -12.85 9.62 -12.26
C PRO A 123 -12.39 9.63 -10.80
N SER A 124 -12.04 10.81 -10.31
CA SER A 124 -11.73 11.05 -8.90
C SER A 124 -12.72 12.07 -8.36
N ARG A 125 -13.31 11.79 -7.20
CA ARG A 125 -14.29 12.69 -6.56
C ARG A 125 -13.55 13.95 -6.11
N ASN A 126 -14.12 15.13 -6.36
CA ASN A 126 -13.48 16.38 -5.94
C ASN A 126 -13.25 16.36 -4.44
N LEU A 127 -12.02 16.71 -4.02
CA LEU A 127 -11.61 16.72 -2.61
C LEU A 127 -12.40 17.72 -1.75
N VAL A 128 -13.15 18.64 -2.39
CA VAL A 128 -14.06 19.58 -1.71
C VAL A 128 -15.29 18.89 -1.13
N ASP A 129 -15.63 17.68 -1.62
CA ASP A 129 -16.78 16.88 -1.18
C ASP A 129 -16.40 15.77 -0.18
N VAL A 130 -15.13 15.70 0.22
CA VAL A 130 -14.65 14.72 1.21
C VAL A 130 -14.58 15.43 2.56
N ASP A 131 -15.55 15.15 3.41
CA ASP A 131 -15.50 15.57 4.81
C ASP A 131 -14.27 14.93 5.47
N TYR A 132 -13.26 15.76 5.75
CA TYR A 132 -12.00 15.36 6.37
C TYR A 132 -12.19 14.82 7.80
N THR A 133 -13.38 14.95 8.40
CA THR A 133 -13.68 14.37 9.73
C THR A 133 -13.62 12.84 9.77
N LEU A 134 -13.57 12.15 8.62
CA LEU A 134 -13.35 10.70 8.55
C LEU A 134 -11.89 10.29 8.26
N THR A 135 -10.95 11.24 8.18
CA THR A 135 -9.54 10.95 7.85
C THR A 135 -8.59 10.89 9.05
N GLU A 136 -9.07 11.16 10.25
CA GLU A 136 -8.55 10.47 11.42
C GLU A 136 -9.08 9.04 11.33
N PHE A 137 -8.39 8.19 10.56
CA PHE A 137 -8.33 6.79 10.96
C PHE A 137 -7.72 6.85 12.35
N ASN A 138 -8.57 6.88 13.38
CA ASN A 138 -8.16 6.65 14.74
C ASN A 138 -7.36 5.36 14.68
N ALA A 139 -6.04 5.51 14.63
CA ALA A 139 -5.14 4.45 14.98
C ALA A 139 -5.43 4.24 16.46
N GLU A 140 -6.46 3.44 16.76
CA GLU A 140 -6.39 2.51 17.86
C GLU A 140 -4.94 2.02 17.86
N PRO A 141 -4.19 2.16 18.97
CA PRO A 141 -2.89 1.55 19.18
C PRO A 141 -2.93 0.20 18.53
N SER A 142 -2.31 0.09 17.37
CA SER A 142 -2.40 -1.11 16.56
C SER A 142 -1.91 -2.24 17.44
N LEU A 143 -2.51 -3.42 17.35
CA LEU A 143 -2.23 -4.56 18.23
C LEU A 143 -0.73 -4.81 18.47
N TRP A 144 0.15 -4.36 17.56
CA TRP A 144 1.60 -4.32 17.70
C TRP A 144 2.16 -3.46 18.85
N GLU A 145 1.52 -2.35 19.25
CA GLU A 145 1.91 -1.53 20.41
C GLU A 145 1.63 -2.26 21.74
N ALA A 146 0.74 -3.26 21.70
CA ALA A 146 0.33 -4.05 22.85
C ALA A 146 1.05 -5.41 22.94
N LEU A 147 1.93 -5.74 21.98
CA LEU A 147 2.71 -6.97 22.05
C LEU A 147 3.91 -6.75 22.99
N PRO A 148 4.08 -7.58 24.03
CA PRO A 148 5.29 -7.52 24.84
C PRO A 148 6.50 -7.81 23.95
N GLU A 149 7.58 -7.04 24.13
CA GLU A 149 8.90 -7.37 23.60
C GLU A 149 9.35 -8.69 24.23
N GLN A 150 8.94 -9.82 23.64
CA GLN A 150 9.54 -11.10 23.93
C GLN A 150 10.62 -11.34 22.89
N ASP A 151 11.84 -11.53 23.40
CA ASP A 151 13.03 -11.91 22.65
C ASP A 151 12.71 -13.05 21.68
N LEU A 152 12.53 -12.72 20.40
CA LEU A 152 12.51 -13.70 19.32
C LEU A 152 13.96 -14.12 19.06
N THR A 153 14.50 -14.96 19.95
CA THR A 153 15.66 -15.78 19.64
C THR A 153 15.19 -16.84 18.65
N PHE A 154 15.59 -16.68 17.39
CA PHE A 154 15.54 -17.77 16.43
C PHE A 154 16.80 -18.60 16.67
N ASP A 155 16.63 -19.78 17.26
CA ASP A 155 17.69 -20.80 17.29
C ASP A 155 17.94 -21.27 15.84
N ASP A 156 19.23 -21.38 15.49
CA ASP A 156 19.78 -21.68 14.15
C ASP A 156 19.30 -23.02 13.54
#